data_AF-A0A8T1IC75-F1
#
_entry.id   AF-A0A8T1IC75-F1
#
_cell.length_a   1.000
_cell.length_b   1.000
_cell.length_c   1.000
_cell.angle_alpha   90.00
_cell.angle_beta   90.00
_cell.angle_gamma   90.00
#
_symmetry.space_group_name_H-M   'P 1'
#
loop_
_entity.id
_entity.type
_entity.pdbx_description
1 polymer ?
#
loop_
_entity_poly.entity_id
_entity_poly.type
_entity_poly.pdbx_seq_one_letter_code
_entity_poly.pdbx_strand_id
1 'polypeptide(L)'
;MMLPDVQSPAFRDLDTFLVQWCNYSRYHAEITLYCEQIQPLESDDPDVYPAQCIGRSTLRISRDTIKHFFQPLLVDEEMVQRLVGKTYDFPFVSRFHFNSTGRVFKLEPRAELAAGLLDLIMDPFSTVRMLGASKLSDDGCLHAYSNQDAAGTSRGSVEVL
;
A
#
# COMPACT_ATOMS: atom_id res chain seq x y z
N MET A 1 6.25 13.66 -14.86
CA MET A 1 6.06 12.23 -15.19
C MET A 1 7.24 11.42 -14.67
N MET A 2 7.02 10.18 -14.25
CA MET A 2 8.08 9.24 -13.85
C MET A 2 8.79 8.66 -15.07
N LEU A 3 10.08 8.34 -14.92
CA LEU A 3 10.82 7.56 -15.91
C LEU A 3 10.39 6.09 -15.90
N PRO A 4 10.51 5.35 -17.02
CA PRO A 4 10.17 3.93 -17.06
C PRO A 4 10.94 3.08 -16.04
N ASP A 5 12.20 3.42 -15.82
CA ASP A 5 13.16 2.78 -14.90
C ASP A 5 13.23 3.48 -13.52
N VAL A 6 12.14 4.15 -13.12
CA VAL A 6 12.05 4.81 -11.81
C VAL A 6 12.44 3.86 -10.68
N GLN A 7 13.37 4.30 -9.84
CA GLN A 7 13.87 3.52 -8.72
C GLN A 7 12.97 3.68 -7.51
N SER A 8 12.60 2.57 -6.86
CA SER A 8 11.86 2.61 -5.60
C SER A 8 12.14 1.36 -4.75
N PRO A 9 12.13 1.47 -3.41
CA PRO A 9 12.07 0.28 -2.57
C PRO A 9 10.71 -0.45 -2.66
N ALA A 10 9.64 0.24 -3.03
CA ALA A 10 8.27 -0.28 -2.97
C ALA A 10 7.83 -0.99 -4.27
N PHE A 11 8.49 -0.71 -5.39
CA PHE A 11 8.14 -1.26 -6.70
C PHE A 11 9.36 -1.24 -7.62
N ARG A 12 9.35 -2.12 -8.63
CA ARG A 12 10.51 -2.34 -9.51
C ARG A 12 10.69 -1.25 -10.58
N ASP A 13 9.58 -0.79 -11.15
CA ASP A 13 9.53 0.04 -12.35
C ASP A 13 8.18 0.79 -12.42
N LEU A 14 8.04 1.65 -13.44
CA LEU A 14 6.82 2.44 -13.65
C LEU A 14 5.58 1.57 -13.85
N ASP A 15 5.70 0.45 -14.58
CA ASP A 15 4.58 -0.43 -14.85
C ASP A 15 4.08 -1.09 -13.55
N THR A 16 4.99 -1.55 -12.70
CA THR A 16 4.66 -2.12 -11.39
C THR A 16 3.97 -1.09 -10.49
N PHE A 17 4.43 0.16 -10.50
CA PHE A 17 3.78 1.27 -9.81
C PHE A 17 2.34 1.49 -10.31
N LEU A 18 2.15 1.58 -11.63
CA LEU A 18 0.83 1.80 -12.22
C LEU A 18 -0.12 0.62 -11.96
N VAL A 19 0.37 -0.61 -12.01
CA VAL A 19 -0.41 -1.81 -11.64
C VAL A 19 -0.85 -1.74 -10.18
N GLN A 20 0.03 -1.34 -9.27
CA GLN A 20 -0.30 -1.19 -7.85
C GLN A 20 -1.38 -0.12 -7.64
N TRP A 21 -1.27 1.04 -8.29
CA TRP A 21 -2.32 2.08 -8.26
C TRP A 21 -3.64 1.63 -8.87
N CYS A 22 -3.59 0.82 -9.93
CA CYS A 22 -4.77 0.23 -10.54
C CYS A 22 -5.44 -0.76 -9.57
N ASN A 23 -4.67 -1.61 -8.88
CA ASN A 23 -5.19 -2.54 -7.88
C ASN A 23 -5.83 -1.81 -6.70
N TYR A 24 -5.18 -0.77 -6.20
CA TYR A 24 -5.75 0.09 -5.18
C TYR A 24 -7.11 0.63 -5.63
N SER A 25 -7.14 1.32 -6.78
CA SER A 25 -8.35 1.98 -7.31
C SER A 25 -9.47 0.99 -7.67
N ARG A 26 -9.11 -0.22 -8.10
CA ARG A 26 -10.06 -1.25 -8.51
C ARG A 26 -10.71 -1.96 -7.33
N TYR A 27 -9.94 -2.26 -6.29
CA TYR A 27 -10.40 -3.14 -5.21
C TYR A 27 -10.84 -2.38 -3.96
N HIS A 28 -10.41 -1.13 -3.74
CA HIS A 28 -11.03 -0.29 -2.72
C HIS A 28 -12.33 0.30 -3.23
N ALA A 29 -13.29 0.50 -2.31
CA ALA A 29 -14.54 1.16 -2.66
C ALA A 29 -14.31 2.65 -2.95
N GLU A 30 -13.33 3.25 -2.28
CA GLU A 30 -12.94 4.65 -2.44
C GLU A 30 -11.49 4.82 -1.99
N ILE A 31 -10.76 5.71 -2.67
CA ILE A 31 -9.42 6.13 -2.29
C ILE A 31 -9.35 7.65 -2.43
N THR A 32 -8.99 8.30 -1.33
CA THR A 32 -8.69 9.73 -1.31
C THR A 32 -7.26 9.92 -0.82
N LEU A 33 -6.51 10.75 -1.53
CA LEU A 33 -5.19 11.22 -1.12
C LEU A 33 -5.27 12.73 -0.96
N TYR A 34 -4.89 13.21 0.21
CA TYR A 34 -4.79 14.63 0.48
C TYR A 34 -3.32 15.00 0.66
N CYS A 35 -2.83 15.92 -0.18
CA CYS A 35 -1.52 16.50 -0.03
C CYS A 35 -1.61 17.67 0.94
N GLU A 36 -0.95 17.55 2.10
CA GLU A 36 -0.92 18.59 3.12
C GLU A 36 0.20 19.58 2.84
N GLN A 37 1.36 19.06 2.41
CA GLN A 37 2.55 19.87 2.21
C GLN A 37 3.45 19.27 1.13
N ILE A 38 4.05 20.14 0.33
CA ILE A 38 5.18 19.80 -0.55
C ILE A 38 6.32 20.74 -0.19
N GLN A 39 7.50 20.19 0.07
CA GLN A 39 8.70 20.96 0.36
C GLN A 39 9.87 20.49 -0.52
N PRO A 40 10.65 21.41 -1.11
CA PRO A 40 11.93 21.05 -1.70
C PRO A 40 12.89 20.58 -0.60
N LEU A 41 13.77 19.65 -0.96
CA LEU A 41 14.87 19.19 -0.12
C LEU A 41 16.20 19.64 -0.75
N GLU A 42 17.24 19.77 0.07
CA GLU A 42 18.58 20.06 -0.42
C GLU A 42 19.18 18.83 -1.13
N SER A 43 20.02 19.09 -2.13
CA SER A 43 20.77 18.08 -2.88
C SER A 43 22.20 18.57 -3.07
N ASP A 44 23.16 17.68 -2.83
CA ASP A 44 24.57 17.91 -3.16
C ASP A 44 24.83 17.73 -4.65
N ASP A 45 23.91 17.08 -5.37
CA ASP A 45 23.96 16.92 -6.83
C ASP A 45 23.12 18.03 -7.50
N PRO A 46 23.75 18.91 -8.31
CA PRO A 46 23.08 20.04 -8.95
C PRO A 46 22.07 19.64 -10.03
N ASP A 47 22.09 18.39 -10.50
CA ASP A 47 21.16 17.87 -11.50
C ASP A 47 19.98 17.10 -10.86
N VAL A 48 19.96 17.01 -9.52
CA VAL A 48 18.92 16.31 -8.76
C VAL A 48 18.16 17.30 -7.88
N TYR A 49 16.84 17.28 -8.03
CA TYR A 49 15.92 18.17 -7.34
C TYR A 49 14.97 17.33 -6.48
N PRO A 50 15.31 17.03 -5.22
CA PRO A 50 14.46 16.24 -4.35
C PRO A 50 13.33 17.09 -3.77
N ALA A 51 12.14 16.50 -3.63
CA ALA A 51 11.01 17.10 -2.96
C ALA A 51 10.29 16.07 -2.09
N GLN A 52 9.83 16.49 -0.93
CA GLN A 52 9.04 15.69 -0.02
C GLN A 52 7.58 16.13 -0.07
N CYS A 53 6.70 15.18 -0.33
CA CYS A 53 5.26 15.32 -0.17
C CYS A 53 4.86 14.67 1.16
N ILE A 54 4.12 15.41 1.98
CA ILE A 54 3.49 14.92 3.21
C ILE A 54 1.99 15.00 2.99
N GLY A 55 1.28 13.95 3.38
CA GLY A 55 -0.16 13.90 3.19
C GLY A 55 -0.84 12.80 3.98
N ARG A 56 -2.12 12.62 3.68
CA ARG A 56 -2.97 11.58 4.26
C ARG A 56 -3.65 10.77 3.17
N SER A 57 -3.80 9.48 3.46
CA SER A 57 -4.52 8.53 2.64
C SER A 57 -5.73 8.04 3.39
N THR A 58 -6.90 8.15 2.78
CA THR A 58 -8.17 7.67 3.33
C THR A 58 -8.74 6.63 2.37
N LEU A 59 -8.82 5.37 2.81
CA LEU A 59 -9.22 4.23 1.98
C LEU A 59 -10.46 3.56 2.55
N ARG A 60 -11.47 3.35 1.71
CA ARG A 60 -12.70 2.65 2.09
C ARG A 60 -12.65 1.18 1.68
N ILE A 61 -12.84 0.30 2.66
CA ILE A 61 -12.78 -1.15 2.49
C ILE A 61 -14.02 -1.62 1.73
N SER A 62 -13.79 -2.34 0.64
CA SER A 62 -14.81 -3.15 -0.03
C SER A 62 -14.58 -4.64 0.28
N ARG A 63 -15.51 -5.51 -0.14
CA ARG A 63 -15.26 -6.96 -0.06
C ARG A 63 -14.08 -7.38 -0.96
N ASP A 64 -13.90 -6.72 -2.10
CA ASP A 64 -12.75 -6.95 -2.97
C ASP A 64 -11.44 -6.45 -2.36
N THR A 65 -11.47 -5.42 -1.50
CA THR A 65 -10.29 -5.01 -0.72
C THR A 65 -9.80 -6.18 0.10
N ILE A 66 -10.71 -6.82 0.86
CA ILE A 66 -10.33 -7.95 1.71
C ILE A 66 -9.83 -9.11 0.87
N LYS A 67 -10.52 -9.43 -0.22
CA LYS A 67 -10.12 -10.51 -1.13
C LYS A 67 -8.71 -10.35 -1.70
N HIS A 68 -8.30 -9.14 -2.04
CA HIS A 68 -7.04 -8.91 -2.76
C HIS A 68 -5.93 -8.32 -1.89
N PHE A 69 -6.22 -7.74 -0.72
CA PHE A 69 -5.22 -7.11 0.15
C PHE A 69 -5.16 -7.71 1.54
N PHE A 70 -6.22 -8.38 1.99
CA PHE A 70 -6.31 -9.02 3.31
C PHE A 70 -6.80 -10.47 3.19
N GLN A 71 -6.36 -11.19 2.15
CA GLN A 71 -6.95 -12.45 1.69
C GLN A 71 -7.15 -13.50 2.80
N PRO A 72 -6.20 -13.70 3.75
CA PRO A 72 -6.37 -14.65 4.85
C PRO A 72 -7.58 -14.35 5.75
N LEU A 73 -8.10 -13.12 5.78
CA LEU A 73 -9.28 -12.77 6.58
C LEU A 73 -10.59 -13.34 6.02
N LEU A 74 -10.61 -13.80 4.77
CA LEU A 74 -11.83 -14.34 4.15
C LEU A 74 -12.42 -15.57 4.86
N VAL A 75 -11.63 -16.23 5.73
CA VAL A 75 -12.12 -17.36 6.55
C VAL A 75 -12.97 -16.89 7.75
N ASP A 76 -12.88 -15.61 8.12
CA ASP A 76 -13.61 -15.00 9.23
C ASP A 76 -14.67 -14.03 8.69
N GLU A 77 -15.83 -14.58 8.32
CA GLU A 77 -16.91 -13.81 7.70
C GLU A 77 -17.47 -12.72 8.64
N GLU A 78 -17.45 -12.94 9.96
CA GLU A 78 -17.89 -11.92 10.92
C GLU A 78 -16.99 -10.69 10.84
N MET A 79 -15.67 -10.89 10.86
CA MET A 79 -14.72 -9.79 10.71
C MET A 79 -14.83 -9.12 9.33
N VAL A 80 -15.02 -9.90 8.26
CA VAL A 80 -15.25 -9.36 6.91
C VAL A 80 -16.45 -8.40 6.91
N GLN A 81 -17.60 -8.82 7.43
CA GLN A 81 -18.82 -8.00 7.49
C GLN A 81 -18.62 -6.73 8.33
N ARG A 82 -17.83 -6.80 9.41
CA ARG A 82 -17.52 -5.63 10.25
C ARG A 82 -16.63 -4.60 9.55
N LEU A 83 -15.73 -5.05 8.66
CA LEU A 83 -14.76 -4.22 7.97
C LEU A 83 -15.30 -3.60 6.69
N VAL A 84 -16.17 -4.30 5.95
CA VAL A 84 -16.73 -3.77 4.70
C VAL A 84 -17.46 -2.46 4.93
N GLY A 85 -17.14 -1.46 4.11
CA GLY A 85 -17.69 -0.11 4.18
C GLY A 85 -17.02 0.80 5.21
N LYS A 86 -16.11 0.28 6.04
CA LYS A 86 -15.28 1.11 6.93
C LYS A 86 -14.15 1.77 6.19
N THR A 87 -13.61 2.83 6.81
CA THR A 87 -12.54 3.64 6.26
C THR A 87 -11.39 3.64 7.23
N TYR A 88 -10.17 3.43 6.73
CA TYR A 88 -8.95 3.64 7.49
C TYR A 88 -8.19 4.81 6.88
N ASP A 89 -7.62 5.62 7.77
CA ASP A 89 -6.95 6.88 7.45
C ASP A 89 -5.55 6.86 8.04
N PHE A 90 -4.54 7.23 7.26
CA PHE A 90 -3.15 7.16 7.69
C PHE A 90 -2.29 8.22 7.00
N PRO A 91 -1.30 8.77 7.71
CA PRO A 91 -0.34 9.67 7.09
C PRO A 91 0.60 8.92 6.15
N PHE A 92 1.11 9.64 5.17
CA PHE A 92 2.19 9.19 4.30
C PHE A 92 3.21 10.30 4.07
N VAL A 93 4.43 9.88 3.76
CA VAL A 93 5.51 10.74 3.28
C VAL A 93 6.08 10.12 2.02
N SER A 94 6.15 10.88 0.93
CA SER A 94 6.77 10.43 -0.31
C SER A 94 7.88 11.39 -0.71
N ARG A 95 9.10 10.87 -0.91
CA ARG A 95 10.22 11.63 -1.46
C ARG A 95 10.36 11.35 -2.94
N PHE A 96 10.26 12.40 -3.74
CA PHE A 96 10.42 12.37 -5.18
C PHE A 96 11.78 12.97 -5.52
N HIS A 97 12.53 12.31 -6.38
CA HIS A 97 13.79 12.85 -6.90
C HIS A 97 13.60 13.14 -8.39
N PHE A 98 13.66 14.41 -8.74
CA PHE A 98 13.52 14.87 -10.12
C PHE A 98 14.90 15.08 -10.74
N ASN A 99 15.07 14.69 -12.00
CA ASN A 99 16.26 15.03 -12.77
C ASN A 99 16.16 16.45 -13.37
N SER A 100 17.23 16.91 -14.03
CA SER A 100 17.30 18.21 -14.73
C SER A 100 16.23 18.44 -15.80
N THR A 101 15.51 17.40 -16.25
CA THR A 101 14.38 17.49 -17.17
C THR A 101 13.01 17.52 -16.47
N GLY A 102 12.97 17.59 -15.14
CA GLY A 102 11.74 17.58 -14.34
C GLY A 102 11.03 16.22 -14.29
N ARG A 103 11.74 15.12 -14.56
CA ARG A 103 11.18 13.76 -14.52
C ARG A 103 11.61 13.05 -13.24
N VAL A 104 10.69 12.30 -12.64
CA VAL A 104 10.96 11.52 -11.42
C VAL A 104 11.74 10.27 -11.80
N PHE A 105 12.99 10.17 -11.35
CA PHE A 105 13.84 8.99 -11.57
C PHE A 105 13.92 8.10 -10.32
N LYS A 106 13.55 8.61 -9.14
CA LYS A 106 13.47 7.85 -7.90
C LYS A 106 12.29 8.31 -7.04
N LEU A 107 11.57 7.36 -6.46
CA LEU A 107 10.47 7.58 -5.52
C LEU A 107 10.64 6.71 -4.28
N GLU A 108 10.64 7.33 -3.10
CA GLU A 108 10.69 6.66 -1.81
C GLU A 108 9.38 6.94 -1.05
N PRO A 109 8.37 6.08 -1.19
CA PRO A 109 7.14 6.20 -0.44
C PRO A 109 7.33 5.64 0.98
N ARG A 110 6.61 6.21 1.94
CA ARG A 110 6.43 5.71 3.30
C ARG A 110 5.00 5.93 3.72
N ALA A 111 4.32 4.88 4.18
CA ALA A 111 2.95 4.96 4.67
C ALA A 111 2.82 4.35 6.07
N GLU A 112 2.06 4.99 6.94
CA GLU A 112 1.82 4.50 8.30
C GLU A 112 0.52 3.68 8.40
N LEU A 113 0.37 2.71 7.49
CA LEU A 113 -0.86 1.90 7.39
C LEU A 113 -1.22 1.22 8.72
N ALA A 114 -0.23 0.70 9.44
CA ALA A 114 -0.45 0.00 10.70
C ALA A 114 -1.14 0.86 11.75
N ALA A 115 -0.79 2.16 11.81
CA ALA A 115 -1.47 3.10 12.70
C ALA A 115 -2.93 3.31 12.28
N GLY A 116 -3.18 3.52 10.98
CA GLY A 116 -4.55 3.69 10.48
C GLY A 116 -5.44 2.46 10.68
N LEU A 117 -4.88 1.26 10.60
CA LEU A 117 -5.61 0.02 10.91
C LEU A 117 -5.89 -0.13 12.41
N LEU A 118 -4.93 0.23 13.27
CA LEU A 118 -5.12 0.23 14.72
C LEU A 118 -6.26 1.18 15.12
N ASP A 119 -6.28 2.38 14.54
CA ASP A 119 -7.32 3.39 14.80
C ASP A 119 -8.70 2.92 14.32
N LEU A 120 -8.77 2.22 13.19
CA LEU A 120 -10.02 1.65 12.68
C LEU A 120 -10.57 0.53 13.59
N ILE A 121 -9.70 -0.39 14.00
CA ILE A 121 -10.12 -1.62 14.69
C ILE A 121 -10.32 -1.37 16.19
N MET A 122 -9.52 -0.47 16.78
CA MET A 122 -9.47 -0.18 18.21
C MET A 122 -9.24 -1.41 19.11
N ASP A 123 -8.67 -2.47 18.54
CA ASP A 123 -8.23 -3.68 19.25
C ASP A 123 -6.86 -4.11 18.72
N PRO A 124 -5.80 -4.08 19.55
CA PRO A 124 -4.45 -4.42 19.13
C PRO A 124 -4.31 -5.85 18.59
N PHE A 125 -5.03 -6.82 19.15
CA PHE A 125 -4.92 -8.21 18.71
C PHE A 125 -5.52 -8.43 17.32
N SER A 126 -6.71 -7.87 17.08
CA SER A 126 -7.35 -7.89 15.76
C SER A 126 -6.55 -7.08 14.73
N THR A 127 -5.89 -6.00 15.16
CA THR A 127 -4.98 -5.23 14.30
C THR A 127 -3.78 -6.07 13.87
N VAL A 128 -3.13 -6.77 14.79
CA VAL A 128 -2.03 -7.69 14.47
C VAL A 128 -2.49 -8.80 13.51
N ARG A 129 -3.71 -9.33 13.69
CA ARG A 129 -4.29 -10.30 12.75
C ARG A 129 -4.47 -9.70 11.35
N MET A 130 -5.00 -8.47 11.25
CA MET A 130 -5.18 -7.81 9.96
C MET A 130 -3.84 -7.50 9.28
N LEU A 131 -2.84 -7.05 10.04
CA LEU A 131 -1.48 -6.84 9.55
C LEU A 131 -0.85 -8.14 9.07
N GLY A 132 -0.96 -9.23 9.84
CA GLY A 132 -0.48 -10.56 9.46
C GLY A 132 -1.22 -11.15 8.26
N ALA A 133 -2.44 -10.70 7.98
CA ALA A 133 -3.21 -11.05 6.80
C ALA A 133 -2.96 -10.09 5.61
N SER A 134 -2.09 -9.11 5.76
CA SER A 134 -1.76 -8.15 4.70
C SER A 134 -0.41 -8.44 4.06
N LYS A 135 -0.18 -7.89 2.87
CA LYS A 135 1.17 -7.81 2.28
C LYS A 135 1.73 -6.41 2.46
N LEU A 136 2.11 -6.09 3.69
CA LEU A 136 2.79 -4.84 4.02
C LEU A 136 4.29 -4.99 3.73
N SER A 137 4.86 -4.08 2.95
CA SER A 137 6.31 -3.98 2.76
C SER A 137 6.98 -3.17 3.88
N ASP A 138 8.30 -3.21 3.97
CA ASP A 138 9.08 -2.42 4.96
C ASP A 138 8.92 -0.91 4.77
N ASP A 139 8.52 -0.47 3.58
CA ASP A 139 8.16 0.92 3.30
C ASP A 139 6.72 1.28 3.72
N GLY A 140 5.96 0.32 4.22
CA GLY A 140 4.61 0.52 4.73
C GLY A 140 3.53 0.57 3.64
N CYS A 141 3.88 0.27 2.38
CA CYS A 141 2.90 0.15 1.30
C CYS A 141 2.18 -1.20 1.33
N LEU A 142 0.90 -1.16 1.01
CA LEU A 142 0.01 -2.32 0.99
C LEU A 142 -0.04 -2.95 -0.41
N HIS A 143 0.40 -4.19 -0.55
CA HIS A 143 0.41 -4.88 -1.84
C HIS A 143 -0.75 -5.84 -2.01
N ALA A 144 -1.25 -5.94 -3.24
CA ALA A 144 -2.26 -6.95 -3.55
C ALA A 144 -1.60 -8.35 -3.58
N TYR A 145 -2.33 -9.36 -3.12
CA TYR A 145 -2.01 -10.75 -3.37
C TYR A 145 -1.98 -10.99 -4.88
N SER A 146 -0.93 -11.65 -5.37
CA SER A 146 -0.84 -12.10 -6.74
C SER A 146 -1.65 -13.39 -6.92
N ASN A 147 -2.08 -13.67 -8.14
CA ASN A 147 -2.78 -14.93 -8.45
C ASN A 147 -1.94 -16.19 -8.11
N GLN A 148 -0.62 -16.07 -7.98
CA GLN A 148 0.25 -17.18 -7.56
C GLN A 148 0.16 -17.45 -6.05
N ASP A 149 -0.11 -16.44 -5.23
CA ASP A 149 -0.24 -16.60 -3.78
C ASP A 149 -1.50 -17.38 -3.40
N ALA A 150 -2.57 -17.24 -4.19
CA ALA A 150 -3.82 -17.97 -4.01
C ALA A 150 -3.67 -19.49 -4.27
N ALA A 151 -2.66 -19.91 -5.05
CA ALA A 151 -2.39 -21.32 -5.33
C ALA A 151 -1.53 -22.00 -4.23
N GLY A 152 -0.82 -21.23 -3.40
CA GLY A 152 0.00 -21.74 -2.31
C GLY A 152 -0.81 -22.25 -1.10
N THR A 153 -2.07 -21.82 -0.98
CA THR A 153 -2.95 -22.20 0.15
C THR A 153 -3.78 -23.47 -0.09
N SER A 154 -3.70 -24.08 -1.29
CA SER A 154 -4.46 -25.29 -1.64
C SER A 154 -3.66 -26.59 -1.63
N ARG A 155 -2.40 -26.59 -1.17
CA ARG A 155 -1.56 -27.80 -1.05
C ARG A 155 -1.09 -28.00 0.39
N GLY A 156 -1.99 -28.51 1.22
CA GLY A 156 -1.70 -28.84 2.61
C GLY A 156 -2.75 -29.76 3.22
N SER A 157 -3.13 -30.82 2.52
CA SER A 157 -3.87 -31.95 3.09
C SER A 157 -3.62 -33.19 2.23
N VAL A 158 -3.56 -34.35 2.90
CA VAL A 158 -3.21 -35.70 2.41
C VAL A 158 -1.69 -35.95 2.40
N GLU A 159 -1.10 -36.83 3.21
CA GLU A 159 -1.61 -38.13 3.67
C GLU A 159 -0.99 -38.55 5.03
N VAL A 160 -1.84 -39.07 5.90
CA VAL A 160 -1.46 -40.01 6.96
C VAL A 160 -1.37 -41.38 6.29
N LEU A 161 -0.22 -42.03 6.40
CA LEU A 161 -0.04 -43.47 6.66
C LEU A 161 1.43 -43.75 6.97
#